data_AF-A0A841PMG3-F1
#
_entry.id   AF-A0A841PMG3-F1
#
_cell.length_a   1.000
_cell.length_b   1.000
_cell.length_c   1.000
_cell.angle_alpha   90.00
_cell.angle_beta   90.00
_cell.angle_gamma   90.00
#
_symmetry.space_group_name_H-M   'P 1'
#
loop_
_entity.id
_entity.type
_entity.pdbx_description
1 polymer ?
#
loop_
_entity_poly.entity_id
_entity_poly.type
_entity_poly.pdbx_seq_one_letter_code
_entity_poly.pdbx_strand_id
1 'polypeptide(L)'
;MRTFFTSLFAFILSGLAGGLVAQWLAIATGAEEEYILVFMFSVLVTFMGTFVFFVAQFMTDPVAAVARTGKWLLIVFAVLLALLVALILYADSGAAVVRKDIPMVVGFGLPGLVTVVVQWMFVRWRVRRGLTKAQVGVGA
;
A
#
# COMPACT_ATOMS: atom_id res chain seq x y z
N MET A 1 -4.22 6.73 22.71
CA MET A 1 -4.28 7.78 21.66
C MET A 1 -3.16 7.69 20.61
N ARG A 2 -1.89 7.46 21.00
CA ARG A 2 -0.72 7.44 20.07
C ARG A 2 -0.88 6.52 18.85
N THR A 3 -1.43 5.33 19.03
CA THR A 3 -1.64 4.30 17.98
C THR A 3 -2.66 4.73 16.93
N PHE A 4 -3.76 5.37 17.38
CA PHE A 4 -4.79 5.91 16.51
C PHE A 4 -4.23 7.03 15.61
N PHE A 5 -3.56 8.03 16.20
CA PHE A 5 -2.92 9.10 15.42
C PHE A 5 -1.87 8.56 14.46
N THR A 6 -1.06 7.58 14.88
CA THR A 6 -0.05 6.97 14.01
C THR A 6 -0.70 6.33 12.78
N SER A 7 -1.84 5.67 12.96
CA SER A 7 -2.55 4.99 11.87
C SER A 7 -3.35 5.95 11.00
N LEU A 8 -3.91 7.02 11.58
CA LEU A 8 -4.55 8.11 10.83
C LEU A 8 -3.55 8.85 9.95
N PHE A 9 -2.38 9.21 10.47
CA PHE A 9 -1.33 9.82 9.66
C PHE A 9 -0.79 8.85 8.61
N ALA A 10 -0.66 7.57 8.95
CA ALA A 10 -0.26 6.55 7.98
C ALA A 10 -1.28 6.46 6.84
N PHE A 11 -2.59 6.45 7.14
CA PHE A 11 -3.67 6.45 6.16
C PHE A 11 -3.61 7.68 5.25
N ILE A 12 -3.52 8.88 5.83
CA ILE A 12 -3.48 10.13 5.06
C ILE A 12 -2.24 10.17 4.15
N LEU A 13 -1.05 9.90 4.69
CA LEU A 13 0.20 10.00 3.92
C LEU A 13 0.30 8.92 2.83
N SER A 14 -0.07 7.68 3.14
CA SER A 14 -0.02 6.59 2.16
C SER A 14 -1.13 6.72 1.12
N GLY A 15 -2.34 7.13 1.51
CA GLY A 15 -3.44 7.39 0.59
C GLY A 15 -3.14 8.54 -0.36
N LEU A 16 -2.54 9.63 0.14
CA LEU A 16 -2.05 10.72 -0.72
C LEU A 16 -0.96 10.24 -1.66
N ALA A 17 0.04 9.49 -1.17
CA ALA A 17 1.12 9.00 -2.00
C ALA A 17 0.62 8.07 -3.13
N GLY A 18 -0.24 7.09 -2.79
CA GLY A 18 -0.86 6.21 -3.79
C GLY A 18 -1.77 6.96 -4.75
N GLY A 19 -2.61 7.86 -4.24
CA GLY A 19 -3.51 8.69 -5.04
C GLY A 19 -2.77 9.60 -6.03
N LEU A 20 -1.68 10.23 -5.60
CA LEU A 20 -0.83 11.05 -6.48
C LEU A 20 -0.19 10.21 -7.60
N VAL A 21 0.27 8.99 -7.29
CA VAL A 21 0.84 8.08 -8.30
C VAL A 21 -0.24 7.60 -9.27
N ALA A 22 -1.44 7.28 -8.79
CA ALA A 22 -2.58 6.93 -9.65
C ALA A 22 -2.96 8.08 -10.58
N GLN A 23 -3.02 9.30 -10.05
CA GLN A 23 -3.36 10.48 -10.84
C GLN A 23 -2.27 10.85 -11.86
N TRP A 24 -1.00 10.74 -11.46
CA TRP A 24 0.12 10.94 -12.37
C TRP A 24 0.11 9.92 -13.52
N LEU A 25 -0.18 8.65 -13.22
CA LEU A 25 -0.32 7.61 -14.24
C LEU A 25 -1.49 7.88 -15.19
N ALA A 26 -2.64 8.33 -14.69
CA ALA A 26 -3.79 8.69 -15.52
C ALA A 26 -3.44 9.77 -16.56
N ILE A 27 -2.70 10.80 -16.13
CA ILE A 27 -2.20 11.87 -17.01
C ILE A 27 -1.20 11.31 -18.03
N ALA A 28 -0.27 10.46 -17.57
CA ALA A 28 0.77 9.90 -18.43
C ALA A 28 0.23 8.94 -19.50
N THR A 29 -0.87 8.22 -19.22
CA THR A 29 -1.48 7.28 -20.17
C THR A 29 -2.61 7.88 -21.01
N GLY A 30 -3.04 9.10 -20.72
CA GLY A 30 -4.14 9.77 -21.43
C GLY A 30 -5.51 9.06 -21.28
N ALA A 31 -5.68 8.28 -20.22
CA ALA A 31 -6.86 7.45 -19.98
C ALA A 31 -7.53 7.87 -18.68
N GLU A 32 -8.58 8.70 -18.76
CA GLU A 32 -9.25 9.24 -17.57
C GLU A 32 -10.28 8.25 -16.98
N GLU A 33 -11.08 7.59 -17.81
CA GLU A 33 -12.19 6.74 -17.35
C GLU A 33 -11.71 5.40 -16.75
N GLU A 34 -10.72 4.75 -17.39
CA GLU A 34 -10.16 3.48 -16.92
C GLU A 34 -9.40 3.64 -15.58
N TYR A 35 -8.88 4.85 -15.30
CA TYR A 35 -8.16 5.16 -14.07
C TYR A 35 -9.06 5.46 -12.87
N ILE A 36 -10.38 5.60 -13.07
CA ILE A 36 -11.34 5.67 -11.94
C ILE A 36 -11.27 4.38 -11.12
N LEU A 37 -11.20 3.22 -11.79
CA LEU A 37 -11.07 1.93 -11.12
C LEU A 37 -9.73 1.82 -10.37
N VAL A 38 -8.65 2.31 -10.97
CA VAL A 38 -7.33 2.38 -10.34
C VAL A 38 -7.35 3.25 -9.09
N PHE A 39 -8.01 4.41 -9.16
CA PHE A 39 -8.17 5.32 -8.03
C PHE A 39 -8.98 4.67 -6.90
N MET A 40 -10.15 4.09 -7.20
CA MET A 40 -10.95 3.37 -6.21
C MET A 40 -10.18 2.22 -5.56
N PHE A 41 -9.42 1.46 -6.36
CA PHE A 41 -8.57 0.38 -5.87
C PHE A 41 -7.48 0.91 -4.92
N SER A 42 -6.85 2.04 -5.24
CA SER A 42 -5.83 2.65 -4.38
C SER A 42 -6.40 3.06 -3.02
N VAL A 43 -7.63 3.58 -2.98
CA VAL A 43 -8.35 3.91 -1.74
C VAL A 43 -8.62 2.65 -0.93
N LEU A 44 -9.09 1.58 -1.59
CA LEU A 44 -9.34 0.29 -0.93
C LEU A 44 -8.06 -0.30 -0.33
N VAL A 45 -6.94 -0.31 -1.08
CA VAL A 45 -5.63 -0.78 -0.59
C VAL A 45 -5.18 0.04 0.62
N THR A 46 -5.40 1.35 0.60
CA THR A 46 -5.07 2.24 1.73
C THR A 46 -5.88 1.89 2.98
N PHE A 47 -7.19 1.65 2.84
CA PHE A 47 -8.02 1.20 3.96
C PHE A 47 -7.58 -0.15 4.52
N MET A 48 -7.36 -1.14 3.65
CA MET A 48 -6.91 -2.47 4.05
C MET A 48 -5.55 -2.42 4.74
N GLY A 49 -4.57 -1.73 4.14
CA GLY A 49 -3.25 -1.55 4.74
C GLY A 49 -3.32 -0.90 6.11
N THR A 50 -4.13 0.17 6.24
CA THR A 50 -4.34 0.87 7.52
C THR A 50 -4.91 -0.04 8.58
N PHE A 51 -5.95 -0.82 8.25
CA PHE A 51 -6.54 -1.73 9.19
C PHE A 51 -5.55 -2.79 9.67
N VAL A 52 -4.82 -3.42 8.75
CA VAL A 52 -3.86 -4.47 9.08
C VAL A 52 -2.70 -3.92 9.93
N PHE A 53 -2.16 -2.75 9.59
CA PHE A 53 -1.11 -2.09 10.40
C PHE A 53 -1.63 -1.56 11.73
N PHE A 54 -2.90 -1.16 11.82
CA PHE A 54 -3.53 -0.78 13.08
C PHE A 54 -3.60 -1.98 14.03
N VAL A 55 -4.08 -3.13 13.56
CA VAL A 55 -4.12 -4.37 14.34
C VAL A 55 -2.72 -4.81 14.78
N ALA A 56 -1.71 -4.74 13.89
CA ALA A 56 -0.33 -5.12 14.20
C ALA A 56 0.29 -4.31 15.36
N GLN A 57 -0.16 -3.07 15.59
CA GLN A 57 0.35 -2.23 16.67
C GLN A 57 -0.19 -2.62 18.06
N PHE A 58 -1.21 -3.47 18.15
CA PHE A 58 -1.75 -3.99 19.42
C PHE A 58 -1.16 -5.35 19.81
N MET A 59 -0.28 -5.93 18.99
CA MET A 59 0.38 -7.19 19.30
C MET A 59 1.46 -7.02 20.39
N THR A 60 1.79 -8.13 21.05
CA THR A 60 2.71 -8.20 22.19
C THR A 60 4.10 -7.65 21.89
N ASP A 61 4.59 -7.85 20.66
CA ASP A 61 5.77 -7.17 20.10
C ASP A 61 5.35 -6.38 18.86
N PRO A 62 5.01 -5.08 19.01
CA PRO A 62 4.49 -4.27 17.90
C PRO A 62 5.56 -3.97 16.85
N VAL A 63 6.87 -4.02 17.19
CA VAL A 63 7.93 -3.78 16.21
C VAL A 63 8.09 -4.99 15.31
N ALA A 64 8.17 -6.18 15.90
CA ALA A 64 8.26 -7.42 15.15
C ALA A 64 6.98 -7.69 14.34
N ALA A 65 5.82 -7.41 14.93
CA ALA A 65 4.53 -7.52 14.26
C ALA A 65 4.45 -6.61 13.03
N VAL A 66 4.69 -5.31 13.16
CA VAL A 66 4.66 -4.36 12.01
C VAL A 66 5.70 -4.73 10.95
N ALA A 67 6.89 -5.19 11.34
CA ALA A 67 7.91 -5.63 10.40
C ALA A 67 7.47 -6.89 9.61
N ARG A 68 6.88 -7.87 10.29
CA ARG A 68 6.37 -9.11 9.69
C ARG A 68 5.16 -8.81 8.81
N THR A 69 4.20 -8.04 9.30
CA THR A 69 3.01 -7.60 8.58
C THR A 69 3.37 -6.90 7.28
N GLY A 70 4.29 -5.93 7.29
CA GLY A 70 4.69 -5.24 6.07
C GLY A 70 5.35 -6.16 5.04
N LYS A 71 6.21 -7.09 5.48
CA LYS A 71 6.80 -8.10 4.58
C LYS A 71 5.73 -8.98 3.95
N TRP A 72 4.82 -9.54 4.75
CA TRP A 72 3.76 -10.40 4.24
C TRP A 72 2.79 -9.65 3.33
N LEU A 73 2.45 -8.40 3.67
CA LEU A 73 1.58 -7.57 2.84
C LEU A 73 2.20 -7.31 1.47
N LEU A 74 3.51 -7.03 1.42
CA LEU A 74 4.25 -6.89 0.15
C LEU A 74 4.30 -8.20 -0.65
N ILE A 75 4.54 -9.34 0.01
CA ILE A 75 4.56 -10.66 -0.67
C ILE A 75 3.18 -10.97 -1.25
N VAL A 76 2.13 -10.84 -0.45
CA VAL A 76 0.75 -11.08 -0.89
C VAL A 76 0.38 -10.14 -2.04
N PHE A 77 0.75 -8.85 -1.94
CA PHE A 77 0.51 -7.89 -3.02
C PHE A 77 1.24 -8.26 -4.31
N ALA A 78 2.52 -8.66 -4.22
CA ALA A 78 3.29 -9.12 -5.37
C ALA A 78 2.72 -10.40 -5.99
N VAL A 79 2.27 -11.35 -5.18
CA VAL A 79 1.62 -12.57 -5.64
C VAL A 79 0.29 -12.24 -6.34
N LEU A 80 -0.53 -11.35 -5.79
CA LEU A 80 -1.78 -10.92 -6.42
C LEU A 80 -1.53 -10.23 -7.77
N LEU A 81 -0.50 -9.38 -7.87
CA LEU A 81 -0.11 -8.78 -9.15
C LEU A 81 0.38 -9.83 -10.16
N ALA A 82 1.21 -10.78 -9.72
CA ALA A 82 1.68 -11.84 -10.59
C ALA A 82 0.53 -12.74 -11.08
N LEU A 83 -0.44 -13.04 -10.21
CA LEU A 83 -1.66 -13.76 -10.57
C LEU A 83 -2.52 -12.98 -11.54
N LEU A 84 -2.66 -11.67 -11.36
CA LEU A 84 -3.39 -10.81 -12.31
C LEU A 84 -2.73 -10.85 -13.70
N VAL A 85 -1.41 -10.70 -13.76
CA VAL A 85 -0.65 -10.80 -15.01
C VAL A 85 -0.82 -12.19 -15.64
N ALA A 86 -0.68 -13.26 -14.87
CA ALA A 86 -0.86 -14.62 -15.35
C ALA A 86 -2.29 -14.86 -15.88
N LEU A 87 -3.31 -14.29 -15.23
CA LEU A 87 -4.70 -14.41 -15.65
C LEU A 87 -4.98 -13.64 -16.94
N ILE A 88 -4.42 -12.45 -17.12
CA ILE A 88 -4.50 -11.69 -18.38
C ILE A 88 -3.87 -12.50 -19.52
N LEU A 89 -2.66 -13.02 -19.30
CA LEU A 89 -1.94 -13.83 -20.30
C LEU A 89 -2.64 -15.17 -20.62
N TYR A 90 -3.33 -15.75 -19.64
CA TYR A 90 -4.10 -16.98 -19.82
C TYR A 90 -5.42 -16.73 -20.57
N ALA A 91 -6.10 -15.63 -20.29
CA ALA A 91 -7.40 -15.30 -20.88
C ALA A 91 -7.27 -14.95 -22.38
N ASP A 92 -6.26 -14.17 -22.76
CA ASP A 92 -5.95 -13.89 -24.15
C ASP A 92 -4.46 -13.55 -24.32
N SER A 93 -3.72 -14.43 -24.98
CA SER A 93 -2.27 -14.27 -25.21
C SER A 93 -1.94 -13.39 -26.42
N GLY A 94 -2.94 -12.79 -27.06
CA GLY A 94 -2.74 -11.90 -28.20
C GLY A 94 -1.94 -10.65 -27.83
N ALA A 95 -0.89 -10.33 -28.60
CA ALA A 95 -0.04 -9.15 -28.38
C ALA A 95 -0.82 -7.82 -28.32
N ALA A 96 -2.01 -7.77 -28.93
CA ALA A 96 -2.92 -6.63 -28.86
C ALA A 96 -3.57 -6.46 -27.47
N VAL A 97 -3.93 -7.54 -26.80
CA VAL A 97 -4.53 -7.53 -25.45
C VAL A 97 -3.48 -7.18 -24.41
N VAL A 98 -2.29 -7.76 -24.51
CA VAL A 98 -1.16 -7.42 -23.65
C VAL A 98 -0.85 -5.91 -23.71
N ARG A 99 -0.89 -5.32 -24.91
CA ARG A 99 -0.65 -3.88 -25.08
C ARG A 99 -1.78 -3.01 -24.51
N LYS A 100 -3.00 -3.53 -24.42
CA LYS A 100 -4.17 -2.85 -23.85
C LYS A 100 -4.24 -2.97 -22.32
N ASP A 101 -3.86 -4.12 -21.76
CA ASP A 101 -4.06 -4.41 -20.33
C ASP A 101 -2.84 -4.07 -19.46
N ILE A 102 -1.64 -3.96 -20.04
CA ILE A 102 -0.42 -3.54 -19.32
C ILE A 102 -0.59 -2.19 -18.60
N PRO A 103 -1.14 -1.12 -19.23
CA PRO A 103 -1.40 0.15 -18.54
C PRO A 103 -2.27 -0.01 -17.30
N MET A 104 -3.24 -0.92 -17.32
CA MET A 104 -4.13 -1.19 -16.19
C MET A 104 -3.41 -1.95 -15.07
N VAL A 105 -2.56 -2.93 -15.40
CA VAL A 105 -1.71 -3.65 -14.42
C VAL A 105 -0.74 -2.69 -13.76
N VAL A 106 -0.09 -1.81 -14.54
CA VAL A 106 0.79 -0.76 -14.02
C VAL A 106 0.02 0.21 -13.14
N GLY A 107 -1.19 0.57 -13.57
CA GLY A 107 -2.17 1.37 -12.84
C GLY A 107 -2.52 0.77 -11.48
N PHE A 108 -2.76 -0.53 -11.36
CA PHE A 108 -3.03 -1.15 -10.06
C PHE A 108 -1.77 -1.37 -9.22
N GLY A 109 -0.67 -1.75 -9.86
CA GLY A 109 0.54 -2.16 -9.18
C GLY A 109 1.30 -1.01 -8.53
N LEU A 110 1.56 0.06 -9.27
CA LEU A 110 2.41 1.15 -8.79
C LEU A 110 1.79 1.95 -7.63
N PRO A 111 0.55 2.45 -7.72
CA PRO A 111 -0.12 3.13 -6.60
C PRO A 111 -0.20 2.24 -5.36
N GLY A 112 -0.62 0.97 -5.53
CA GLY A 112 -0.75 0.05 -4.41
C GLY A 112 0.58 -0.27 -3.73
N LEU A 113 1.65 -0.50 -4.49
CA LEU A 113 3.00 -0.68 -3.96
C LEU A 113 3.45 0.55 -3.17
N VAL A 114 3.29 1.74 -3.75
CA VAL A 114 3.69 3.00 -3.09
C VAL A 114 2.93 3.20 -1.79
N THR A 115 1.61 2.99 -1.79
CA THR A 115 0.78 3.04 -0.58
C THR A 115 1.32 2.10 0.49
N VAL A 116 1.53 0.82 0.17
CA VAL A 116 1.99 -0.20 1.13
C VAL A 116 3.37 0.14 1.69
N VAL A 117 4.31 0.56 0.83
CA VAL A 117 5.68 0.90 1.24
C VAL A 117 5.69 2.12 2.15
N VAL A 118 5.02 3.22 1.75
CA VAL A 118 4.95 4.46 2.54
C VAL A 118 4.31 4.18 3.90
N GLN A 119 3.21 3.42 3.89
CA GLN A 119 2.52 3.04 5.11
C GLN A 119 3.39 2.21 6.04
N TRP A 120 4.07 1.20 5.50
CA TRP A 120 4.95 0.34 6.28
C TRP A 120 6.11 1.12 6.91
N MET A 121 6.79 1.96 6.12
CA MET A 121 7.90 2.78 6.58
C MET A 121 7.47 3.72 7.70
N PHE A 122 6.34 4.41 7.51
CA PHE A 122 5.85 5.38 8.49
C PHE A 122 5.48 4.73 9.83
N VAL A 123 4.68 3.65 9.79
CA VAL A 123 4.25 2.94 11.02
C VAL A 123 5.45 2.34 11.74
N ARG A 124 6.34 1.65 11.02
CA ARG A 124 7.54 1.03 11.59
C ARG A 124 8.43 2.07 12.28
N TRP A 125 8.62 3.22 11.66
CA TRP A 125 9.41 4.31 12.21
C TRP A 125 8.77 4.91 13.47
N ARG A 126 7.45 5.16 13.46
CA ARG A 126 6.73 5.70 14.63
C ARG A 126 6.74 4.76 15.82
N VAL A 127 6.55 3.45 15.59
CA VAL A 127 6.58 2.44 16.67
C VAL A 127 7.98 2.37 17.29
N ARG A 128 9.05 2.33 16.48
CA ARG A 128 10.44 2.32 16.96
C ARG A 128 10.75 3.54 17.83
N ARG A 129 10.46 4.76 17.35
CA ARG A 129 10.66 5.99 18.15
C ARG A 129 9.90 5.98 19.47
N GLY A 130 8.70 5.41 19.46
CA GLY A 130 7.84 5.31 20.64
C GLY A 130 8.41 4.42 21.74
N LEU A 131 9.22 3.42 21.40
CA LEU A 131 9.91 2.55 22.35
C LEU A 131 11.23 3.16 22.83
N THR A 132 12.00 3.79 21.93
CA THR A 132 13.24 4.48 22.33
C THR A 132 12.95 5.57 23.37
N LYS A 133 11.88 6.35 23.21
CA LYS A 133 11.48 7.35 24.22
C LYS A 133 11.12 6.73 25.58
N ALA A 134 10.44 5.58 25.57
CA ALA A 134 10.10 4.87 26.81
C ALA A 134 11.34 4.30 27.52
N GLN A 135 12.34 3.84 26.77
CA GLN A 135 13.59 3.32 27.32
C GLN A 135 14.51 4.41 27.87
N VAL A 136 14.52 5.61 27.28
CA VAL A 136 15.38 6.72 27.70
C VAL A 136 14.79 7.49 28.90
N GLY A 137 13.68 7.01 29.50
CA GLY A 137 13.07 7.67 30.65
C GLY A 137 12.48 9.05 30.34
N VAL A 138 12.46 9.46 29.08
CA VAL A 138 11.77 10.68 28.61
C VAL A 138 10.29 10.31 28.43
N GLY A 139 9.68 9.92 29.54
CA GLY A 139 8.23 9.94 29.72
C GLY A 139 7.78 11.38 29.84
N ALA A 140 6.69 11.71 29.15
CA ALA A 140 5.95 12.95 29.32
C ALA A 140 5.48 13.13 30.77
#